data_AF-A0A093YT78-F1
#
_entry.id   AF-A0A093YT78-F1
#
_cell.length_a   1.000
_cell.length_b   1.000
_cell.length_c   1.000
_cell.angle_alpha   90.00
_cell.angle_beta   90.00
_cell.angle_gamma   90.00
#
_symmetry.space_group_name_H-M   'P 1'
#
loop_
_entity.id
_entity.type
_entity.pdbx_description
1 polymer ?
#
loop_
_entity_poly.entity_id
_entity_poly.type
_entity_poly.pdbx_seq_one_letter_code
_entity_poly.pdbx_strand_id
1 'polypeptide(L)'
;MRATFSLLADSYYHIRSSTSGPPAELLTSLISELESSADSPPTEVEGVSQEFLDALERVDRKKLKDESCPICGERFKDDEYPLVVQLPCHPGHWFDLECVGPWLRLKGTCPLDRKAVGVKKKVVVVDDSEEEDYDDMIA
;
A
#
# COMPACT_ATOMS: atom_id res chain seq x y z
N MET A 1 -2.18 10.22 7.62
CA MET A 1 -2.67 10.53 6.25
C MET A 1 -3.76 11.61 6.19
N ARG A 2 -4.38 12.04 7.29
CA ARG A 2 -5.37 13.13 7.29
C ARG A 2 -4.88 14.42 6.58
N ALA A 3 -3.68 14.89 6.93
CA ALA A 3 -3.11 16.11 6.36
C ALA A 3 -2.98 16.08 4.82
N THR A 4 -2.67 14.93 4.21
CA THR A 4 -2.53 14.82 2.76
C THR A 4 -3.88 14.88 2.04
N PHE A 5 -4.91 14.27 2.62
CA PHE A 5 -6.27 14.32 2.07
C PHE A 5 -6.87 15.72 2.18
N SER A 6 -6.71 16.39 3.32
CA SER A 6 -7.19 17.78 3.51
C SER A 6 -6.52 18.76 2.55
N LEU A 7 -5.20 18.69 2.37
CA LEU A 7 -4.48 19.55 1.41
C LEU A 7 -4.97 19.37 -0.03
N LEU A 8 -5.29 18.14 -0.44
CA LEU A 8 -5.84 17.88 -1.77
C LEU A 8 -7.27 18.43 -1.91
N ALA A 9 -8.12 18.25 -0.89
CA ALA A 9 -9.47 18.81 -0.86
C ALA A 9 -9.44 20.33 -0.99
N ASP A 10 -8.57 21.03 -0.26
CA ASP A 10 -8.37 22.48 -0.34
C ASP A 10 -7.99 22.92 -1.76
N SER A 11 -7.10 22.18 -2.42
CA SER A 11 -6.72 22.46 -3.80
C SER A 11 -7.90 22.31 -4.76
N TYR A 12 -8.76 21.31 -4.55
CA TYR A 12 -9.93 21.08 -5.39
C TYR A 12 -11.02 22.11 -5.14
N TYR A 13 -11.18 22.60 -3.91
CA TYR A 13 -12.03 23.75 -3.61
C TYR A 13 -11.60 24.99 -4.41
N HIS A 14 -10.29 25.26 -4.46
CA HIS A 14 -9.77 26.38 -5.25
C HIS A 14 -10.04 26.20 -6.76
N ILE A 15 -9.80 25.01 -7.32
CA ILE A 15 -10.09 24.74 -8.74
C ILE A 15 -11.59 24.87 -9.02
N ARG A 16 -12.44 24.34 -8.13
CA ARG A 16 -13.90 24.43 -8.25
C ARG A 16 -14.38 25.87 -8.27
N SER A 17 -13.78 26.77 -7.49
CA SER A 17 -14.14 28.19 -7.48
C SER A 17 -13.97 28.89 -8.85
N SER A 18 -13.09 28.36 -9.70
CA SER A 18 -12.77 28.90 -11.02
C SER A 18 -13.48 28.20 -12.18
N THR A 19 -14.24 27.14 -11.91
CA THR A 19 -14.84 26.26 -12.93
C THR A 19 -16.36 26.19 -12.77
N SER A 20 -17.11 26.17 -13.87
CA SER A 20 -18.58 26.07 -13.87
C SER A 20 -19.07 24.88 -14.72
N GLY A 21 -20.26 24.37 -14.39
CA GLY A 21 -20.92 23.30 -15.16
C GLY A 21 -20.49 21.89 -14.71
N PRO A 22 -20.58 20.87 -15.59
CA PRO A 22 -20.33 19.47 -15.24
C PRO A 22 -19.00 19.18 -14.49
N PRO A 23 -17.87 19.84 -14.78
CA PRO A 23 -16.64 19.63 -14.03
C PRO A 23 -16.72 20.08 -12.55
N ALA A 24 -17.54 21.10 -12.24
CA ALA A 24 -17.71 21.59 -10.87
C ALA A 24 -18.46 20.57 -9.99
N GLU A 25 -19.42 19.84 -10.57
CA GLU A 25 -20.15 18.77 -9.88
C GLU A 25 -19.21 17.59 -9.57
N LEU A 26 -18.37 17.19 -10.53
CA LEU A 26 -17.34 16.17 -10.29
C LEU A 26 -16.35 16.59 -9.19
N LEU A 27 -15.89 17.85 -9.21
CA LEU A 27 -15.00 18.35 -8.16
C LEU A 27 -15.68 18.33 -6.79
N THR A 28 -16.99 18.61 -6.72
CA THR A 28 -17.77 18.51 -5.47
C THR A 28 -17.81 17.09 -4.93
N SER A 29 -18.05 16.08 -5.79
CA SER A 29 -18.03 14.69 -5.34
C SER A 29 -16.63 14.25 -4.88
N LEU A 30 -15.58 14.65 -5.60
CA LEU A 30 -14.20 14.32 -5.24
C LEU A 30 -13.78 14.95 -3.91
N ILE A 31 -14.15 16.21 -3.67
CA ILE A 31 -13.88 16.91 -2.41
C ILE A 31 -14.53 16.16 -1.24
N SER A 32 -15.81 15.79 -1.36
CA SER A 32 -16.52 15.08 -0.30
C SER A 32 -15.89 13.73 0.04
N GLU A 33 -15.41 13.00 -0.97
CA GLU A 33 -14.72 11.72 -0.76
C GLU A 33 -13.36 11.89 -0.06
N LEU A 34 -12.63 12.96 -0.39
CA LEU A 34 -11.37 13.30 0.26
C LEU A 34 -11.56 13.74 1.72
N GLU A 35 -12.57 14.54 2.02
CA GLU A 35 -12.91 14.94 3.39
C GLU A 35 -13.30 13.73 4.25
N SER A 36 -14.14 12.83 3.71
CA SER A 36 -14.50 11.57 4.36
C SER A 36 -13.26 10.70 4.66
N SER A 37 -12.34 10.59 3.69
CA SER A 37 -11.07 9.87 3.88
C SER A 37 -10.12 10.54 4.87
N ALA A 38 -10.21 11.87 5.02
CA ALA A 38 -9.41 12.63 5.98
C ALA A 38 -9.89 12.38 7.42
N ASP A 39 -11.21 12.30 7.62
CA ASP A 39 -11.83 12.05 8.93
C ASP A 39 -11.72 10.58 9.37
N SER A 40 -11.66 9.65 8.41
CA SER A 40 -11.48 8.21 8.66
C SER A 40 -10.19 7.69 8.00
N PRO A 41 -8.99 8.07 8.49
CA PRO A 41 -7.75 7.57 7.94
C PRO A 41 -7.64 6.05 8.17
N PRO A 42 -7.09 5.28 7.20
CA PRO A 42 -6.88 3.85 7.39
C PRO A 42 -5.93 3.61 8.58
N THR A 43 -6.39 2.78 9.52
CA THR A 43 -5.67 2.45 10.77
C THR A 43 -4.58 1.40 10.56
N GLU A 44 -4.67 0.59 9.50
CA GLU A 44 -3.73 -0.48 9.19
C GLU A 44 -3.19 -0.35 7.76
N VAL A 45 -1.92 -0.67 7.58
CA VAL A 45 -1.31 -0.82 6.26
C VAL A 45 -1.54 -2.24 5.75
N GLU A 46 -2.15 -2.38 4.58
CA GLU A 46 -2.45 -3.69 3.98
C GLU A 46 -1.21 -4.44 3.46
N GLY A 47 -0.03 -3.85 3.60
CA GLY A 47 1.20 -4.39 3.05
C GLY A 47 1.72 -5.63 3.74
N VAL A 48 2.81 -6.15 3.19
CA VAL A 48 3.50 -7.34 3.71
C VAL A 48 4.55 -6.97 4.75
N SER A 49 4.86 -7.93 5.63
CA SER A 49 5.91 -7.78 6.65
C SER A 49 7.32 -7.83 6.03
N GLN A 50 8.33 -7.41 6.80
CA GLN A 50 9.71 -7.46 6.34
C GLN A 50 10.17 -8.91 6.11
N GLU A 51 9.73 -9.83 6.96
CA GLU A 51 10.05 -11.26 6.86
C GLU A 51 9.54 -11.86 5.56
N PHE A 52 8.38 -11.40 5.07
CA PHE A 52 7.87 -11.80 3.76
C PHE A 52 8.77 -11.33 2.62
N LEU A 53 9.28 -10.09 2.69
CA LEU A 53 10.20 -9.57 1.68
C LEU A 53 11.51 -10.34 1.65
N ASP A 54 12.05 -10.66 2.83
CA ASP A 54 13.32 -11.38 2.96
C ASP A 54 13.20 -12.83 2.44
N ALA A 55 12.01 -13.41 2.51
CA ALA A 55 11.68 -14.75 2.02
C ALA A 55 11.36 -14.82 0.51
N LEU A 56 11.34 -13.69 -0.21
CA LEU A 56 11.09 -13.69 -1.66
C LEU A 56 12.17 -14.45 -2.43
N GLU A 57 11.77 -15.14 -3.49
CA GLU A 57 12.67 -15.90 -4.36
C GLU A 57 13.67 -14.96 -5.05
N ARG A 58 14.96 -15.25 -4.89
CA ARG A 58 16.05 -14.51 -5.53
C ARG A 58 16.30 -15.05 -6.93
N VAL A 59 16.45 -14.14 -7.89
CA VAL A 59 16.79 -14.50 -9.27
C VAL A 59 18.29 -14.43 -9.47
N ASP A 60 18.89 -15.55 -9.89
CA ASP A 60 20.31 -15.60 -10.20
C ASP A 60 20.67 -14.65 -11.34
N ARG A 61 21.78 -13.92 -11.20
CA ARG A 61 22.29 -13.01 -12.24
C ARG A 61 22.54 -13.68 -13.60
N LYS A 62 22.78 -14.99 -13.61
CA LYS A 62 22.97 -15.79 -14.84
C LYS A 62 21.68 -15.96 -15.64
N LYS A 63 20.51 -15.91 -14.99
CA LYS A 63 19.19 -16.00 -15.64
C LYS A 63 18.77 -14.67 -16.26
N LEU A 64 19.27 -13.57 -15.69
CA LEU A 64 19.04 -12.22 -16.21
C LEU A 64 19.73 -12.06 -17.57
N LYS A 65 18.97 -11.63 -18.57
CA LYS A 65 19.45 -11.28 -19.91
C LYS A 65 19.56 -9.76 -20.02
N ASP A 66 18.61 -9.13 -20.68
CA ASP A 66 18.57 -7.68 -20.88
C ASP A 66 17.34 -7.09 -20.17
N GLU A 67 16.79 -7.78 -19.18
CA GLU A 67 15.66 -7.26 -18.41
C GLU A 67 16.07 -6.07 -17.54
N SER A 68 15.10 -5.17 -17.34
CA SER A 68 15.22 -3.98 -16.50
C SER A 68 14.15 -3.98 -15.43
N CYS A 69 14.43 -3.29 -14.32
CA CYS A 69 13.44 -3.12 -13.26
C CYS A 69 12.27 -2.26 -13.78
N PRO A 70 11.01 -2.73 -13.72
CA PRO A 70 9.86 -1.94 -14.17
C PRO A 70 9.57 -0.67 -13.34
N ILE A 71 10.21 -0.52 -12.17
CA ILE A 71 9.99 0.60 -11.25
C ILE A 71 10.98 1.73 -11.52
N CYS A 72 12.29 1.44 -11.55
CA CYS A 72 13.32 2.45 -11.79
C CYS A 72 13.80 2.53 -13.25
N GLY A 73 13.55 1.50 -14.07
CA GLY A 73 13.97 1.43 -15.47
C GLY A 73 15.42 1.00 -15.70
N GLU A 74 16.22 0.83 -14.64
CA GLU A 74 17.61 0.38 -14.72
C GLU A 74 17.70 -1.10 -15.14
N ARG A 75 18.69 -1.45 -15.97
CA ARG A 75 18.96 -2.85 -16.33
C ARG A 75 19.61 -3.55 -15.15
N PHE A 76 19.13 -4.74 -14.82
CA PHE A 76 19.65 -5.48 -13.67
C PHE A 76 21.13 -5.87 -13.81
N LYS A 77 21.65 -5.94 -15.03
CA LYS A 77 23.07 -6.28 -15.25
C LYS A 77 24.03 -5.13 -15.05
N ASP A 78 23.52 -3.90 -15.12
CA ASP A 78 24.34 -2.69 -15.04
C ASP A 78 24.73 -2.41 -13.58
N ASP A 79 23.99 -2.98 -12.62
CA ASP A 79 24.38 -3.06 -11.21
C ASP A 79 25.45 -4.15 -10.98
N GLU A 80 26.42 -3.85 -10.12
CA GLU A 80 27.46 -4.79 -9.68
C GLU A 80 26.89 -5.90 -8.78
N TYR A 81 25.89 -5.55 -7.94
CA TYR A 81 25.27 -6.46 -6.97
C TYR A 81 23.73 -6.44 -7.04
N PRO A 82 23.13 -6.83 -8.18
CA PRO A 82 21.69 -6.71 -8.38
C PRO A 82 20.92 -7.65 -7.45
N LEU A 83 20.08 -7.08 -6.58
CA LEU A 83 19.21 -7.79 -5.65
C LEU A 83 17.83 -8.03 -6.29
N VAL A 84 17.80 -8.88 -7.32
CA VAL A 84 16.55 -9.17 -8.05
C VAL A 84 15.71 -10.23 -7.32
N VAL A 85 14.45 -9.89 -7.10
CA VAL A 85 13.43 -10.78 -6.54
C VAL A 85 12.35 -11.09 -7.56
N GLN A 86 11.82 -12.31 -7.47
CA GLN A 86 10.66 -12.76 -8.22
C GLN A 86 9.43 -12.77 -7.31
N LEU A 87 8.36 -12.11 -7.75
CA LEU A 87 7.10 -12.13 -7.01
C LEU A 87 6.33 -13.44 -7.28
N PRO A 88 5.59 -13.97 -6.28
CA PRO A 88 4.86 -15.24 -6.41
C PRO A 88 3.65 -15.17 -7.36
N CYS A 89 3.24 -13.97 -7.78
CA CYS A 89 2.08 -13.77 -8.64
C CYS A 89 2.29 -14.19 -10.11
N HIS A 90 3.53 -14.13 -10.62
CA HIS A 90 3.88 -14.53 -11.98
C HIS A 90 5.40 -14.74 -12.12
N PRO A 91 5.86 -15.76 -12.86
CA PRO A 91 7.28 -16.06 -12.97
C PRO A 91 8.12 -14.99 -13.68
N GLY A 92 7.49 -14.08 -14.44
CA GLY A 92 8.17 -12.97 -15.11
C GLY A 92 8.13 -11.65 -14.32
N HIS A 93 7.57 -11.62 -13.12
CA HIS A 93 7.48 -10.39 -12.32
C HIS A 93 8.73 -10.24 -11.46
N TRP A 94 9.75 -9.65 -12.09
CA TRP A 94 11.05 -9.39 -11.48
C TRP A 94 11.24 -7.93 -11.17
N PHE A 95 11.79 -7.65 -9.99
CA PHE A 95 12.08 -6.31 -9.54
C PHE A 95 13.35 -6.31 -8.71
N ASP A 96 13.98 -5.15 -8.60
CA ASP A 96 14.94 -4.93 -7.53
C ASP A 96 14.20 -4.90 -6.20
N LEU A 97 14.73 -5.60 -5.19
CA LEU A 97 14.18 -5.62 -3.85
C LEU A 97 14.06 -4.19 -3.27
N GLU A 98 15.03 -3.32 -3.53
CA GLU A 98 15.00 -1.95 -3.01
C GLU A 98 13.86 -1.13 -3.62
N CYS A 99 13.54 -1.40 -4.89
CA CYS A 99 12.46 -0.74 -5.60
C CYS A 99 11.08 -1.26 -5.20
N VAL A 100 10.93 -2.58 -5.07
CA VAL A 100 9.61 -3.22 -4.83
C VAL A 100 9.26 -3.30 -3.34
N GLY A 101 10.24 -3.34 -2.46
CA GLY A 101 10.06 -3.44 -1.01
C GLY A 101 9.13 -2.37 -0.41
N PRO A 102 9.36 -1.06 -0.67
CA PRO A 102 8.49 0.02 -0.19
C PRO A 102 7.05 -0.14 -0.67
N TRP A 103 6.86 -0.54 -1.94
CA TRP A 103 5.54 -0.75 -2.52
C TRP A 103 4.78 -1.88 -1.82
N LEU A 104 5.43 -3.03 -1.63
CA LEU A 104 4.84 -4.19 -1.00
C LEU A 104 4.51 -3.96 0.47
N ARG A 105 5.32 -3.20 1.21
CA ARG A 105 5.03 -2.82 2.61
C ARG A 105 3.85 -1.88 2.76
N LEU A 106 3.48 -1.14 1.71
CA LEU A 106 2.34 -0.23 1.73
C LEU A 106 1.06 -0.86 1.18
N LYS A 107 1.17 -1.67 0.13
CA LYS A 107 0.01 -2.18 -0.63
C LYS A 107 -0.12 -3.69 -0.65
N GLY A 108 0.97 -4.43 -0.48
CA GLY A 108 0.97 -5.89 -0.51
C GLY A 108 0.55 -6.51 -1.85
N THR A 109 0.55 -5.71 -2.92
CA THR A 109 0.15 -6.10 -4.27
C THR A 109 1.28 -5.89 -5.26
N CYS A 110 1.32 -6.70 -6.32
CA CYS A 110 2.29 -6.57 -7.39
C CYS A 110 2.07 -5.26 -8.20
N PRO A 111 3.13 -4.47 -8.50
CA PRO A 111 3.01 -3.25 -9.30
C PRO A 111 2.49 -3.46 -10.73
N LEU A 112 2.69 -4.66 -11.30
CA LEU A 112 2.34 -4.96 -12.69
C LEU A 112 0.90 -5.47 -12.84
N ASP A 113 0.49 -6.44 -12.03
CA ASP A 113 -0.82 -7.11 -12.16
C ASP A 113 -1.77 -6.88 -10.99
N ARG A 114 -1.36 -6.11 -9.97
CA ARG A 114 -2.14 -5.78 -8.76
C ARG A 114 -2.59 -7.00 -7.93
N LYS A 115 -2.08 -8.20 -8.20
CA LYS A 115 -2.39 -9.37 -7.37
C LYS A 115 -1.72 -9.26 -6.01
N ALA A 116 -2.45 -9.64 -4.95
CA ALA A 116 -1.91 -9.72 -3.61
C ALA A 116 -0.81 -10.79 -3.53
N VAL A 117 0.31 -10.46 -2.89
CA VAL A 117 1.46 -11.38 -2.76
C VAL A 117 1.62 -11.94 -1.34
N GLY A 118 1.05 -11.29 -0.31
CA GLY A 118 1.05 -11.76 1.07
C GLY A 118 -0.31 -12.34 1.50
N VAL A 119 -0.32 -13.57 2.00
CA VAL A 119 -1.55 -14.24 2.48
C VAL A 119 -1.98 -13.62 3.81
N LYS A 120 -3.12 -12.92 3.84
CA LYS A 120 -3.71 -12.36 5.08
C LYS A 120 -4.26 -13.49 5.96
N LYS A 121 -3.60 -13.82 7.07
CA LYS A 121 -4.22 -14.62 8.14
C LYS A 121 -5.09 -13.65 8.97
N LYS A 122 -6.38 -13.54 8.65
CA LYS A 122 -7.32 -12.74 9.45
C LYS A 122 -7.36 -13.32 10.88
N VAL A 123 -6.87 -12.56 11.85
CA VAL A 123 -7.09 -12.86 13.26
C VAL A 123 -8.52 -12.43 13.58
N VAL A 124 -9.40 -13.39 13.85
CA VAL A 124 -10.74 -13.12 14.37
C VAL A 124 -10.57 -12.74 15.84
N VAL A 125 -10.79 -11.48 16.18
CA VAL A 125 -10.87 -11.03 17.57
C VAL A 125 -12.19 -11.56 18.12
N VAL A 126 -12.11 -12.46 19.10
CA VAL A 126 -13.27 -12.88 19.91
C VAL A 126 -13.47 -11.80 20.97
N ASP A 127 -14.68 -11.25 21.04
CA ASP A 127 -15.09 -10.21 21.99
C ASP A 127 -15.41 -10.89 23.33
N ASP A 128 -14.48 -10.84 24.28
CA ASP A 128 -14.72 -11.29 25.66
C ASP A 128 -15.26 -10.10 26.47
N SER A 129 -16.54 -9.80 26.24
CA SER A 129 -17.34 -8.97 27.12
C SER A 129 -17.88 -9.83 28.28
N GLU A 130 -17.13 -9.94 29.37
CA GLU A 130 -17.68 -10.37 30.66
C GLU A 130 -17.36 -9.31 31.73
N GLU A 131 -18.37 -8.50 32.03
CA GLU A 131 -18.47 -7.63 33.20
C GLU A 131 -18.52 -8.49 34.48
N GLU A 132 -17.64 -8.25 35.46
CA GLU A 132 -17.96 -8.54 36.87
C GLU A 132 -17.47 -7.39 37.76
N ASP A 133 -18.45 -6.61 38.22
CA ASP A 133 -18.41 -5.57 39.23
C ASP A 133 -18.12 -6.17 40.62
N TYR A 134 -16.95 -5.90 41.18
CA TYR A 134 -16.60 -6.22 42.57
C TYR A 134 -16.24 -4.93 43.31
N ASP A 135 -17.23 -4.14 43.72
CA ASP A 135 -17.01 -3.06 44.70
C ASP A 135 -18.19 -2.84 45.66
N ASP A 136 -18.59 -3.88 46.41
CA ASP A 136 -19.47 -3.69 47.57
C ASP A 136 -19.25 -4.70 48.71
N MET A 137 -18.08 -4.70 49.35
CA MET A 137 -17.91 -5.27 50.71
C MET A 137 -16.74 -4.63 51.49
N ILE A 138 -16.84 -3.34 51.84
CA ILE A 138 -16.26 -2.82 53.10
C ILE A 138 -17.21 -1.74 53.66
N ALA A 139 -18.06 -2.14 54.61
CA ALA A 139 -18.80 -1.27 55.52
C ALA A 139 -18.77 -1.89 56.93
#